data_AF-A0A1B1RZ23-F1
#
_entry.id   AF-A0A1B1RZ23-F1
#
_cell.length_a   1.000
_cell.length_b   1.000
_cell.length_c   1.000
_cell.angle_alpha   90.00
_cell.angle_beta   90.00
_cell.angle_gamma   90.00
#
_symmetry.space_group_name_H-M   'P 1'
#
loop_
_entity.id
_entity.type
_entity.pdbx_description
1 polymer ?
#
loop_
_entity_poly.entity_id
_entity_poly.type
_entity_poly.pdbx_seq_one_letter_code
_entity_poly.pdbx_strand_id
1 'polypeptide(L)'
;MKKLSIVLSFLLVLSLALPVAAASDVPASHSFYDEINYLIKRDILRGYPDGTMRPEKEVTRAEAVIMIGRLKRFDSKQQKTGFSDVPASHKASGSIAAAAKAKLITGYPDGTYRPNNTITRAEMAFLLSRLFIVPFRAETNFTDLKPNMAVYEPVQKIVAANITNGYPNKTFRPNTKVTRGQFSAFLARGLEPKFKNSATIAQSYLRDKTKDYVYDTEYGIERHVYNYVPQRAGLPLGFVWTITNKEESMLIDSLELETYDQYTFGMPYSESYTELVYPVKVGQAWYTDMMDTAPRKITNTGVTVKTPYKTFTNAVEVTVVANPEFSEIGHTYYMVKGFGEVKSVDSDGTVTKELIAVE
;
A
#
# COMPACT_ATOMS: atom_id res chain seq x y z
N MET A 1 -20.38 61.73 55.36
CA MET A 1 -20.35 60.24 55.29
C MET A 1 -19.99 59.85 53.87
N LYS A 2 -18.73 59.49 53.62
CA LYS A 2 -18.18 59.26 52.26
C LYS A 2 -18.46 57.82 51.82
N LYS A 3 -19.00 57.66 50.61
CA LYS A 3 -19.23 56.40 49.91
C LYS A 3 -17.90 55.85 49.39
N LEU A 4 -17.66 54.55 49.56
CA LEU A 4 -16.54 53.83 48.94
C LEU A 4 -17.13 52.78 48.00
N SER A 5 -17.00 53.00 46.70
CA SER A 5 -17.37 52.02 45.67
C SER A 5 -16.17 51.12 45.36
N ILE A 6 -16.38 49.81 45.47
CA ILE A 6 -15.44 48.76 45.07
C ILE A 6 -15.72 48.45 43.59
N VAL A 7 -14.72 48.62 42.73
CA VAL A 7 -14.76 48.13 41.34
C VAL A 7 -13.85 46.91 41.25
N LEU A 8 -14.49 45.75 41.03
CA LEU A 8 -13.83 44.46 40.84
C LEU A 8 -13.47 44.32 39.36
N SER A 9 -12.19 44.33 39.02
CA SER A 9 -11.71 44.16 37.64
C SER A 9 -11.50 42.67 37.34
N PHE A 10 -12.36 42.11 36.49
CA PHE A 10 -12.17 40.77 35.90
C PHE A 10 -11.14 40.88 34.76
N LEU A 11 -9.96 40.28 34.93
CA LEU A 11 -8.98 40.14 33.85
C LEU A 11 -9.37 38.92 32.99
N LEU A 12 -10.03 39.17 31.86
CA LEU A 12 -10.33 38.17 30.85
C LEU A 12 -9.04 37.88 30.05
N VAL A 13 -8.35 36.78 30.39
CA VAL A 13 -7.22 36.30 29.57
C VAL A 13 -7.79 35.64 28.32
N LEU A 14 -7.95 36.43 27.26
CA LEU A 14 -8.26 35.95 25.93
C LEU A 14 -7.00 35.31 25.35
N SER A 15 -6.83 34.00 25.54
CA SER A 15 -5.80 33.24 24.85
C SER A 15 -6.14 33.18 23.36
N LEU A 16 -5.52 34.06 22.57
CA LEU A 16 -5.46 33.90 21.12
C LEU A 16 -4.77 32.56 20.84
N ALA A 17 -5.57 31.52 20.57
CA ALA A 17 -5.08 30.31 19.95
C ALA A 17 -4.57 30.72 18.56
N LEU A 18 -3.26 30.97 18.46
CA LEU A 18 -2.62 31.12 17.16
C LEU A 18 -2.99 29.88 16.35
N PRO A 19 -3.39 30.02 15.07
CA PRO A 19 -3.53 28.87 14.22
C PRO A 19 -2.21 28.12 14.29
N VAL A 20 -2.26 26.83 14.64
CA VAL A 20 -1.09 25.95 14.59
C VAL A 20 -0.49 26.17 13.21
N ALA A 21 0.65 26.85 13.15
CA ALA A 21 1.30 27.12 11.89
C ALA A 21 1.44 25.78 11.20
N ALA A 22 0.91 25.66 9.97
CA ALA A 22 1.20 24.52 9.12
C ALA A 22 2.71 24.32 9.21
N ALA A 23 3.12 23.12 9.65
CA ALA A 23 4.48 22.94 10.13
C ALA A 23 5.47 23.42 9.07
N SER A 24 6.21 24.47 9.41
CA SER A 24 7.00 25.24 8.44
C SER A 24 8.04 24.40 7.68
N ASP A 25 8.37 23.21 8.20
CA ASP A 25 9.32 22.25 7.66
C ASP A 25 8.69 21.10 6.85
N VAL A 26 7.41 21.20 6.49
CA VAL A 26 6.76 20.32 5.51
C VAL A 26 6.11 21.17 4.42
N PRO A 27 6.88 21.73 3.48
CA PRO A 27 6.34 22.49 2.37
C PRO A 27 5.48 21.61 1.45
N ALA A 28 4.53 22.20 0.72
CA ALA A 28 3.68 21.47 -0.24
C ALA A 28 4.47 20.72 -1.34
N SER A 29 5.72 21.12 -1.59
CA SER A 29 6.64 20.46 -2.52
C SER A 29 7.34 19.23 -1.93
N HIS A 30 7.23 18.97 -0.63
CA HIS A 30 7.83 17.82 0.01
C HIS A 30 7.18 16.52 -0.51
N SER A 31 7.98 15.51 -0.84
CA SER A 31 7.52 14.28 -1.52
C SER A 31 6.46 13.48 -0.76
N PHE A 32 6.36 13.67 0.55
CA PHE A 32 5.36 13.02 1.41
C PHE A 32 4.38 14.01 2.07
N TYR A 33 4.20 15.19 1.50
CA TYR A 33 3.35 16.25 2.08
C TYR A 33 1.92 15.74 2.37
N ASP A 34 1.30 15.07 1.39
CA ASP A 34 -0.08 14.62 1.52
C ASP A 34 -0.25 13.49 2.55
N GLU A 35 0.67 12.52 2.57
CA GLU A 35 0.66 11.44 3.58
C GLU A 35 0.87 11.99 4.99
N ILE A 36 1.82 12.92 5.16
CA ILE A 36 2.08 13.57 6.44
C ILE A 36 0.83 14.33 6.90
N ASN A 37 0.24 15.17 6.06
CA ASN A 37 -0.96 15.93 6.42
C ASN A 37 -2.17 15.05 6.69
N TYR A 38 -2.33 13.94 5.97
CA TYR A 38 -3.36 12.97 6.25
C TYR A 38 -3.24 12.37 7.66
N LEU A 39 -2.03 12.01 8.08
CA LEU A 39 -1.80 11.49 9.43
C LEU A 39 -1.92 12.57 10.52
N ILE A 40 -1.59 13.83 10.23
CA ILE A 40 -1.82 14.97 11.15
C ILE A 40 -3.32 15.17 11.38
N LYS A 41 -4.11 15.25 10.31
CA LYS A 41 -5.57 15.45 10.38
C LYS A 41 -6.30 14.35 11.17
N ARG A 42 -5.70 13.15 11.22
CA ARG A 42 -6.21 11.98 11.96
C ARG A 42 -5.61 11.83 13.36
N ASP A 43 -4.81 12.81 13.80
CA ASP A 43 -4.12 12.81 15.10
C ASP A 43 -3.19 11.61 15.32
N ILE A 44 -2.71 10.99 14.24
CA ILE A 44 -1.75 9.87 14.27
C ILE A 44 -0.34 10.43 14.40
N LEU A 45 -0.02 11.42 13.56
CA LEU A 45 1.26 12.09 13.52
C LEU A 45 1.14 13.46 14.20
N ARG A 46 1.98 13.71 15.20
CA ARG A 46 2.10 15.03 15.84
C ARG A 46 3.52 15.57 15.65
N GLY A 47 3.65 16.89 15.66
CA GLY A 47 4.95 17.58 15.64
C GLY A 47 5.69 17.51 16.98
N TYR A 48 6.87 18.10 16.99
CA TYR A 48 7.67 18.30 18.18
C TYR A 48 7.19 19.55 18.94
N PRO A 49 7.59 19.73 20.22
CA PRO A 49 7.17 20.90 21.01
C PRO A 49 7.56 22.26 20.42
N ASP A 50 8.55 22.29 19.52
CA ASP A 50 9.00 23.49 18.79
C ASP A 50 8.16 23.78 17.53
N GLY A 51 7.09 23.01 17.28
CA GLY A 51 6.20 23.19 16.13
C GLY A 51 6.67 22.52 14.85
N THR A 52 7.83 21.86 14.83
CA THR A 52 8.39 21.19 13.66
C THR A 52 7.85 19.77 13.47
N MET A 53 7.87 19.25 12.23
CA MET A 53 7.56 17.85 11.94
C MET A 53 8.80 17.00 11.67
N ARG A 54 9.93 17.58 11.32
CA ARG A 54 11.21 16.94 11.03
C ARG A 54 11.06 15.70 10.14
N PRO A 55 10.48 15.82 8.92
CA PRO A 55 10.23 14.67 8.07
C PRO A 55 11.50 13.92 7.64
N GLU A 56 12.63 14.63 7.54
CA GLU A 56 13.93 14.05 7.18
C GLU A 56 14.66 13.39 8.36
N LYS A 57 14.21 13.61 9.60
CA LYS A 57 14.81 12.97 10.77
C LYS A 57 14.47 11.49 10.77
N GLU A 58 15.46 10.64 11.02
CA GLU A 58 15.22 9.21 11.28
C GLU A 58 14.24 9.00 12.44
N VAL A 59 13.26 8.12 12.24
CA VAL A 59 12.24 7.84 13.25
C VAL A 59 12.75 6.81 14.24
N THR A 60 12.62 7.10 15.52
CA THR A 60 12.96 6.16 16.59
C THR A 60 11.89 5.08 16.73
N ARG A 61 12.27 3.92 17.28
CA ARG A 61 11.33 2.82 17.60
C ARG A 61 10.19 3.30 18.51
N ALA A 62 10.49 4.15 19.49
CA ALA A 62 9.48 4.77 20.35
C ALA A 62 8.52 5.71 19.58
N GLU A 63 9.04 6.57 18.71
CA GLU A 63 8.21 7.47 17.89
C GLU A 63 7.28 6.68 16.96
N ALA A 64 7.80 5.64 16.29
CA ALA A 64 7.02 4.75 15.43
C ALA A 64 5.87 4.08 16.19
N VAL A 65 6.14 3.55 17.39
CA VAL A 65 5.09 2.90 18.20
C VAL A 65 4.11 3.88 18.82
N ILE A 66 4.50 5.12 19.12
CA ILE A 66 3.55 6.16 19.52
C ILE A 66 2.56 6.45 18.39
N MET A 67 3.02 6.55 17.14
CA MET A 67 2.13 6.73 15.98
C MET A 67 1.16 5.56 15.84
N ILE A 68 1.64 4.33 16.00
CA ILE A 68 0.80 3.13 15.96
C ILE A 68 -0.19 3.10 17.13
N GLY A 69 0.25 3.49 18.33
CA GLY A 69 -0.61 3.57 19.50
C GLY A 69 -1.78 4.53 19.28
N ARG A 70 -1.53 5.70 18.65
CA ARG A 70 -2.59 6.63 18.26
C ARG A 70 -3.51 6.04 17.21
N LEU A 71 -2.95 5.44 16.15
CA LEU A 71 -3.73 4.79 15.10
C LEU A 71 -4.65 3.69 15.65
N LYS A 72 -4.14 2.86 16.56
CA LYS A 72 -4.88 1.75 17.18
C LYS A 72 -5.68 2.16 18.42
N ARG A 73 -5.63 3.45 18.80
CA ARG A 73 -6.26 4.02 20.00
C ARG A 73 -5.91 3.25 21.28
N PHE A 74 -4.64 2.86 21.41
CA PHE A 74 -4.13 2.23 22.63
C PHE A 74 -4.11 3.22 23.79
N ASP A 75 -4.25 2.71 25.01
CA ASP A 75 -3.96 3.48 26.20
C ASP A 75 -2.48 3.86 26.21
N SER A 76 -2.22 5.16 26.11
CA SER A 76 -0.88 5.74 26.10
C SER A 76 -0.38 6.10 27.49
N LYS A 77 -1.17 5.87 28.55
CA LYS A 77 -0.79 6.15 29.92
C LYS A 77 0.48 5.38 30.28
N GLN A 78 1.40 6.13 30.88
CA GLN A 78 2.70 5.63 31.31
C GLN A 78 2.53 4.47 32.29
N GLN A 79 3.18 3.35 32.02
CA GLN A 79 3.04 2.13 32.79
C GLN A 79 4.30 1.27 32.74
N LYS A 80 4.45 0.35 33.68
CA LYS A 80 5.55 -0.62 33.66
C LYS A 80 5.47 -1.46 32.39
N THR A 81 6.62 -1.66 31.76
CA THR A 81 6.74 -2.55 30.59
C THR A 81 7.47 -3.84 30.97
N GLY A 82 7.46 -4.82 30.05
CA GLY A 82 8.28 -6.02 30.17
C GLY A 82 9.74 -5.82 29.74
N PHE A 83 10.13 -4.62 29.31
CA PHE A 83 11.46 -4.34 28.78
C PHE A 83 12.32 -3.62 29.81
N SER A 84 13.56 -4.11 29.99
CA SER A 84 14.48 -3.62 31.04
C SER A 84 14.93 -2.17 30.84
N ASP A 85 14.95 -1.69 29.60
CA ASP A 85 15.39 -0.35 29.19
C ASP A 85 14.23 0.64 28.96
N VAL A 86 12.99 0.26 29.28
CA VAL A 86 11.81 1.12 29.18
C VAL A 86 11.16 1.27 30.55
N PRO A 87 11.61 2.25 31.37
CA PRO A 87 11.01 2.51 32.67
C PRO A 87 9.57 3.01 32.51
N ALA A 88 8.77 2.88 33.58
CA ALA A 88 7.37 3.30 33.55
C ALA A 88 7.21 4.79 33.18
N SER A 89 8.13 5.64 33.64
CA SER A 89 8.21 7.08 33.34
C SER A 89 8.67 7.42 31.91
N HIS A 90 9.01 6.44 31.07
CA HIS A 90 9.31 6.70 29.67
C HIS A 90 8.04 7.13 28.93
N LYS A 91 8.09 8.17 28.09
CA LYS A 91 6.90 8.75 27.43
C LYS A 91 6.16 7.75 26.52
N ALA A 92 6.89 6.79 25.95
CA ALA A 92 6.33 5.74 25.09
C ALA A 92 5.93 4.45 25.84
N SER A 93 6.13 4.37 27.17
CA SER A 93 5.96 3.11 27.92
C SER A 93 4.57 2.49 27.77
N GLY A 94 3.52 3.32 27.80
CA GLY A 94 2.14 2.89 27.56
C GLY A 94 1.93 2.29 26.18
N SER A 95 2.32 3.03 25.12
CA SER A 95 2.20 2.55 23.74
C SER A 95 3.04 1.30 23.48
N ILE A 96 4.23 1.21 24.06
CA ILE A 96 5.11 0.02 23.95
C ILE A 96 4.46 -1.18 24.64
N ALA A 97 3.96 -1.03 25.86
CA ALA A 97 3.28 -2.12 26.58
C ALA A 97 2.05 -2.62 25.80
N ALA A 98 1.20 -1.70 25.32
CA ALA A 98 0.02 -2.03 24.55
C ALA A 98 0.35 -2.70 23.20
N ALA A 99 1.33 -2.18 22.45
CA ALA A 99 1.74 -2.75 21.18
C ALA A 99 2.39 -4.13 21.33
N ALA A 100 3.14 -4.37 22.42
CA ALA A 100 3.68 -5.69 22.75
C ALA A 100 2.56 -6.68 23.10
N LYS A 101 1.58 -6.26 23.91
CA LYS A 101 0.39 -7.07 24.24
C LYS A 101 -0.42 -7.43 22.98
N ALA A 102 -0.52 -6.50 22.03
CA ALA A 102 -1.16 -6.71 20.74
C ALA A 102 -0.29 -7.48 19.73
N LYS A 103 0.91 -7.94 20.13
CA LYS A 103 1.88 -8.67 19.29
C LYS A 103 2.32 -7.90 18.03
N LEU A 104 2.23 -6.57 18.04
CA LEU A 104 2.70 -5.72 16.94
C LEU A 104 4.21 -5.54 16.99
N ILE A 105 4.79 -5.51 18.19
CA ILE A 105 6.23 -5.37 18.42
C ILE A 105 6.78 -6.50 19.28
N THR A 106 8.08 -6.70 19.16
CA THR A 106 8.88 -7.57 20.01
C THR A 106 10.12 -6.81 20.49
N GLY A 107 10.68 -7.21 21.62
CA GLY A 107 11.98 -6.76 22.08
C GLY A 107 13.13 -7.58 21.47
N TYR A 108 14.33 -7.31 21.95
CA TYR A 108 15.53 -8.07 21.65
C TYR A 108 15.69 -9.24 22.64
N PRO A 109 16.51 -10.27 22.32
CA PRO A 109 16.73 -11.42 23.18
C PRO A 109 17.30 -11.08 24.58
N ASP A 110 17.94 -9.92 24.72
CA ASP A 110 18.47 -9.39 25.99
C ASP A 110 17.40 -8.75 26.89
N GLY A 111 16.11 -8.82 26.51
CA GLY A 111 15.01 -8.23 27.25
C GLY A 111 14.83 -6.72 27.06
N THR A 112 15.58 -6.09 26.15
CA THR A 112 15.46 -4.66 25.83
C THR A 112 14.49 -4.39 24.68
N TYR A 113 13.99 -3.17 24.58
CA TYR A 113 13.22 -2.68 23.43
C TYR A 113 14.00 -1.68 22.55
N ARG A 114 15.00 -1.00 23.13
CA ARG A 114 15.85 0.03 22.54
C ARG A 114 15.04 1.19 21.96
N PRO A 115 14.25 1.91 22.79
CA PRO A 115 13.27 2.90 22.33
C PRO A 115 13.89 4.05 21.52
N ASN A 116 15.13 4.42 21.81
CA ASN A 116 15.84 5.53 21.17
C ASN A 116 16.56 5.13 19.87
N ASN A 117 16.66 3.84 19.55
CA ASN A 117 17.25 3.41 18.29
C ASN A 117 16.33 3.77 17.14
N THR A 118 16.91 4.18 16.02
CA THR A 118 16.16 4.45 14.79
C THR A 118 15.78 3.15 14.09
N ILE A 119 14.55 3.10 13.58
CA ILE A 119 13.99 1.90 12.97
C ILE A 119 14.63 1.64 11.60
N THR A 120 14.97 0.38 11.33
CA THR A 120 15.40 -0.03 9.98
C THR A 120 14.21 -0.31 9.07
N ARG A 121 14.42 -0.36 7.76
CA ARG A 121 13.39 -0.78 6.79
C ARG A 121 12.88 -2.19 7.07
N ALA A 122 13.74 -3.09 7.56
CA ALA A 122 13.32 -4.43 7.96
C ALA A 122 12.40 -4.42 9.18
N GLU A 123 12.75 -3.67 10.23
CA GLU A 123 11.91 -3.53 11.42
C GLU A 123 10.57 -2.84 11.08
N MET A 124 10.59 -1.86 10.18
CA MET A 124 9.37 -1.25 9.63
C MET A 124 8.52 -2.30 8.91
N ALA A 125 9.11 -3.18 8.09
CA ALA A 125 8.36 -4.20 7.37
C ALA A 125 7.64 -5.17 8.32
N PHE A 126 8.33 -5.68 9.35
CA PHE A 126 7.69 -6.50 10.40
C PHE A 126 6.53 -5.77 11.08
N LEU A 127 6.74 -4.50 11.40
CA LEU A 127 5.75 -3.70 12.12
C LEU A 127 4.50 -3.49 11.28
N LEU A 128 4.65 -3.10 10.01
CA LEU A 128 3.51 -2.86 9.12
C LEU A 128 2.80 -4.16 8.72
N SER A 129 3.54 -5.25 8.51
CA SER A 129 2.95 -6.56 8.17
C SER A 129 2.13 -7.16 9.32
N ARG A 130 2.36 -6.71 10.56
CA ARG A 130 1.57 -7.09 11.75
C ARG A 130 0.44 -6.09 12.02
N LEU A 131 0.64 -4.83 11.66
CA LEU A 131 -0.33 -3.75 11.88
C LEU A 131 -1.54 -3.85 10.95
N PHE A 132 -1.30 -4.18 9.69
CA PHE A 132 -2.33 -4.24 8.64
C PHE A 132 -2.72 -5.67 8.29
N ILE A 133 -3.94 -5.84 7.77
CA ILE A 133 -4.38 -7.09 7.17
C ILE A 133 -3.77 -7.18 5.77
N VAL A 134 -2.64 -7.88 5.66
CA VAL A 134 -1.88 -8.10 4.41
C VAL A 134 -1.60 -9.60 4.23
N PRO A 135 -2.63 -10.39 3.87
CA PRO A 135 -2.54 -11.85 3.89
C PRO A 135 -1.75 -12.41 2.72
N PHE A 136 -1.70 -11.67 1.60
CA PHE A 136 -1.06 -12.09 0.36
C PHE A 136 0.43 -11.72 0.32
N ARG A 137 1.17 -12.39 -0.57
CA ARG A 137 2.59 -12.19 -0.79
C ARG A 137 2.81 -11.94 -2.28
N ALA A 138 3.68 -11.00 -2.60
CA ALA A 138 4.16 -10.80 -3.95
C ALA A 138 5.44 -11.64 -4.15
N GLU A 139 5.63 -12.16 -5.35
CA GLU A 139 6.93 -12.67 -5.75
C GLU A 139 7.91 -11.52 -5.91
N THR A 140 9.05 -11.59 -5.20
CA THR A 140 10.03 -10.51 -5.18
C THR A 140 11.42 -11.05 -5.38
N ASN A 141 12.17 -10.52 -6.34
CA ASN A 141 13.57 -10.87 -6.57
C ASN A 141 14.53 -9.77 -6.08
N PHE A 142 14.34 -9.30 -4.84
CA PHE A 142 15.28 -8.36 -4.24
C PHE A 142 16.65 -9.02 -4.06
N THR A 143 17.69 -8.43 -4.66
CA THR A 143 19.07 -8.95 -4.66
C THR A 143 19.68 -9.04 -3.27
N ASP A 144 19.23 -8.18 -2.34
CA ASP A 144 19.68 -8.05 -0.96
C ASP A 144 18.75 -8.71 0.07
N LEU A 145 17.79 -9.53 -0.38
CA LEU A 145 16.97 -10.39 0.46
C LEU A 145 17.10 -11.85 0.02
N LYS A 146 17.04 -12.77 0.99
CA LYS A 146 17.08 -14.21 0.75
C LYS A 146 15.90 -14.89 1.46
N PRO A 147 15.33 -15.98 0.92
CA PRO A 147 14.18 -16.66 1.52
C PRO A 147 14.35 -17.08 3.00
N ASN A 148 15.59 -17.34 3.43
CA ASN A 148 15.91 -17.71 4.82
C ASN A 148 15.99 -16.51 5.79
N MET A 149 15.91 -15.27 5.31
CA MET A 149 15.88 -14.09 6.17
C MET A 149 14.49 -13.94 6.79
N ALA A 150 14.41 -13.76 8.11
CA ALA A 150 13.12 -13.59 8.80
C ALA A 150 12.25 -12.44 8.25
N VAL A 151 12.87 -11.43 7.64
CA VAL A 151 12.17 -10.27 7.05
C VAL A 151 11.61 -10.55 5.64
N TYR A 152 11.98 -11.67 5.01
CA TYR A 152 11.63 -11.98 3.62
C TYR A 152 10.12 -11.95 3.39
N GLU A 153 9.36 -12.75 4.14
CA GLU A 153 7.90 -12.77 4.06
C GLU A 153 7.25 -11.42 4.41
N PRO A 154 7.60 -10.74 5.54
CA PRO A 154 7.08 -9.42 5.84
C PRO A 154 7.23 -8.41 4.69
N VAL A 155 8.37 -8.44 3.98
CA VAL A 155 8.60 -7.59 2.81
C VAL A 155 7.65 -7.97 1.68
N GLN A 156 7.52 -9.26 1.35
CA GLN A 156 6.60 -9.71 0.29
C GLN A 156 5.15 -9.29 0.57
N LYS A 157 4.72 -9.31 1.83
CA LYS A 157 3.37 -8.90 2.25
C LYS A 157 3.11 -7.41 2.03
N ILE A 158 4.04 -6.56 2.43
CA ILE A 158 3.86 -5.10 2.27
C ILE A 158 4.08 -4.64 0.82
N VAL A 159 4.82 -5.42 0.01
CA VAL A 159 4.88 -5.22 -1.45
C VAL A 159 3.56 -5.58 -2.09
N ALA A 160 2.98 -6.74 -1.76
CA ALA A 160 1.67 -7.14 -2.27
C ALA A 160 0.56 -6.13 -1.96
N ALA A 161 0.64 -5.47 -0.80
CA ALA A 161 -0.32 -4.45 -0.39
C ALA A 161 -0.08 -3.05 -0.99
N ASN A 162 0.87 -2.90 -1.93
CA ASN A 162 1.38 -1.63 -2.46
C ASN A 162 1.70 -0.59 -1.37
N ILE A 163 2.33 -1.03 -0.28
CA ILE A 163 2.88 -0.11 0.74
C ILE A 163 4.27 0.37 0.31
N THR A 164 5.05 -0.50 -0.37
CA THR A 164 6.40 -0.22 -0.88
C THR A 164 6.71 -1.11 -2.08
N ASN A 165 7.56 -0.68 -3.01
CA ASN A 165 8.08 -1.53 -4.09
C ASN A 165 9.60 -1.76 -4.02
N GLY A 166 10.27 -1.22 -2.99
CA GLY A 166 11.73 -1.21 -2.95
C GLY A 166 12.32 -0.21 -3.94
N TYR A 167 13.52 -0.50 -4.45
CA TYR A 167 14.27 0.42 -5.31
C TYR A 167 14.44 -0.13 -6.74
N PRO A 168 14.59 0.73 -7.77
CA PRO A 168 14.73 0.32 -9.17
C PRO A 168 15.87 -0.67 -9.45
N ASN A 169 16.91 -0.66 -8.63
CA ASN A 169 18.04 -1.60 -8.74
C ASN A 169 17.76 -2.97 -8.10
N LYS A 170 16.49 -3.34 -7.94
CA LYS A 170 16.03 -4.59 -7.30
C LYS A 170 16.65 -4.79 -5.91
N THR A 171 16.67 -3.74 -5.07
CA THR A 171 17.04 -3.84 -3.65
C THR A 171 15.88 -3.42 -2.75
N PHE A 172 15.80 -3.98 -1.55
CA PHE A 172 14.89 -3.52 -0.50
C PHE A 172 15.59 -2.62 0.52
N ARG A 173 16.91 -2.79 0.72
CA ARG A 173 17.78 -2.12 1.70
C ARG A 173 17.32 -2.32 3.15
N PRO A 174 17.27 -3.56 3.66
CA PRO A 174 16.66 -3.88 4.95
C PRO A 174 17.30 -3.16 6.15
N ASN A 175 18.60 -2.85 6.08
CA ASN A 175 19.35 -2.23 7.18
C ASN A 175 19.33 -0.69 7.15
N THR A 176 18.85 -0.07 6.07
CA THR A 176 18.75 1.39 5.97
C THR A 176 17.71 1.91 6.96
N LYS A 177 18.02 3.05 7.59
CA LYS A 177 17.14 3.73 8.53
C LYS A 177 16.00 4.43 7.80
N VAL A 178 14.86 4.54 8.47
CA VAL A 178 13.64 5.14 7.91
C VAL A 178 13.47 6.55 8.48
N THR A 179 13.25 7.54 7.61
CA THR A 179 12.91 8.89 8.06
C THR A 179 11.45 8.97 8.53
N ARG A 180 11.13 9.99 9.32
CA ARG A 180 9.76 10.17 9.84
C ARG A 180 8.75 10.42 8.73
N GLY A 181 9.15 11.12 7.67
CA GLY A 181 8.37 11.30 6.45
C GLY A 181 8.14 9.98 5.72
N GLN A 182 9.19 9.17 5.53
CA GLN A 182 9.06 7.84 4.91
C GLN A 182 8.15 6.91 5.71
N PHE A 183 8.30 6.85 7.04
CA PHE A 183 7.44 6.03 7.89
C PHE A 183 5.97 6.50 7.83
N SER A 184 5.75 7.82 7.78
CA SER A 184 4.42 8.40 7.58
C SER A 184 3.81 7.98 6.24
N ALA A 185 4.60 8.01 5.15
CA ALA A 185 4.15 7.56 3.85
C ALA A 185 3.73 6.08 3.85
N PHE A 186 4.54 5.20 4.45
CA PHE A 186 4.19 3.78 4.55
C PHE A 186 2.92 3.53 5.37
N LEU A 187 2.74 4.25 6.48
CA LEU A 187 1.50 4.16 7.28
C LEU A 187 0.28 4.64 6.49
N ALA A 188 0.38 5.78 5.80
CA ALA A 188 -0.72 6.33 5.01
C ALA A 188 -1.13 5.37 3.88
N ARG A 189 -0.17 4.76 3.19
CA ARG A 189 -0.41 3.72 2.16
C ARG A 189 -1.09 2.47 2.68
N GLY A 190 -0.82 2.10 3.92
CA GLY A 190 -1.52 0.99 4.57
C GLY A 190 -2.97 1.33 4.94
N LEU A 191 -3.35 2.61 4.97
CA LEU A 191 -4.65 3.09 5.44
C LEU A 191 -5.59 3.53 4.32
N GLU A 192 -5.07 3.98 3.17
CA GLU A 192 -5.87 4.72 2.19
C GLU A 192 -5.39 4.45 0.75
N PRO A 193 -6.29 4.02 -0.16
CA PRO A 193 -5.97 3.72 -1.56
C PRO A 193 -5.20 4.80 -2.30
N LYS A 194 -5.55 6.08 -2.15
CA LYS A 194 -4.93 7.16 -2.93
C LYS A 194 -3.41 7.26 -2.76
N PHE A 195 -2.89 6.90 -1.58
CA PHE A 195 -1.45 6.94 -1.34
C PHE A 195 -0.72 5.73 -1.92
N LYS A 196 -1.43 4.63 -2.16
CA LYS A 196 -0.86 3.43 -2.80
C LYS A 196 -0.49 3.70 -4.27
N ASN A 197 -1.16 4.64 -4.94
CA ASN A 197 -0.83 5.07 -6.30
C ASN A 197 0.58 5.68 -6.41
N SER A 198 1.11 6.22 -5.30
CA SER A 198 2.48 6.74 -5.21
C SER A 198 3.51 5.65 -4.91
N ALA A 199 3.08 4.44 -4.57
CA ALA A 199 3.90 3.25 -4.40
C ALA A 199 3.76 2.34 -5.61
N THR A 200 4.23 2.83 -6.76
CA THR A 200 4.28 2.12 -8.04
C THR A 200 5.70 2.16 -8.61
N ILE A 201 6.02 1.29 -9.56
CA ILE A 201 7.28 1.40 -10.32
C ILE A 201 7.15 2.49 -11.39
N ALA A 202 8.27 2.99 -11.90
CA ALA A 202 8.22 3.93 -13.03
C ALA A 202 7.51 3.27 -14.21
N GLN A 203 6.56 3.98 -14.82
CA GLN A 203 5.79 3.49 -15.97
C GLN A 203 4.94 2.24 -15.65
N SER A 204 4.46 2.13 -14.40
CA SER A 204 3.56 1.10 -13.89
C SER A 204 2.30 0.88 -14.74
N TYR A 205 1.84 -0.37 -14.77
CA TYR A 205 0.57 -0.78 -15.37
C TYR A 205 -0.56 -0.87 -14.36
N LEU A 206 -0.29 -0.73 -13.06
CA LEU A 206 -1.34 -0.76 -12.03
C LEU A 206 -2.41 0.30 -12.30
N ARG A 207 -3.66 -0.09 -12.10
CA ARG A 207 -4.80 0.81 -12.13
C ARG A 207 -4.73 1.82 -10.97
N ASP A 208 -5.30 3.00 -11.21
CA ASP A 208 -5.50 4.02 -10.19
C ASP A 208 -6.50 3.50 -9.16
N LYS A 209 -6.03 3.28 -7.94
CA LYS A 209 -6.82 2.70 -6.84
C LYS A 209 -7.87 3.64 -6.25
N THR A 210 -8.06 4.83 -6.83
CA THR A 210 -9.11 5.79 -6.47
C THR A 210 -10.23 5.86 -7.50
N LYS A 211 -10.14 5.05 -8.55
CA LYS A 211 -11.06 5.02 -9.68
C LYS A 211 -11.79 3.70 -9.76
N ASP A 212 -13.04 3.80 -10.21
CA ASP A 212 -13.83 2.64 -10.57
C ASP A 212 -13.59 2.33 -12.04
N TYR A 213 -13.36 1.06 -12.37
CA TYR A 213 -13.17 0.61 -13.74
C TYR A 213 -14.36 -0.23 -14.15
N VAL A 214 -15.00 0.13 -15.27
CA VAL A 214 -16.16 -0.59 -15.79
C VAL A 214 -15.77 -1.26 -17.10
N TYR A 215 -15.99 -2.58 -17.16
CA TYR A 215 -15.71 -3.41 -18.31
C TYR A 215 -17.00 -3.99 -18.87
N ASP A 216 -17.08 -4.12 -20.19
CA ASP A 216 -18.01 -5.05 -20.83
C ASP A 216 -17.25 -6.36 -21.05
N THR A 217 -17.76 -7.46 -20.50
CA THR A 217 -17.15 -8.79 -20.60
C THR A 217 -18.11 -9.78 -21.24
N GLU A 218 -17.63 -10.96 -21.60
CA GLU A 218 -18.49 -12.05 -22.10
C GLU A 218 -19.62 -12.46 -21.12
N TYR A 219 -19.48 -12.13 -19.83
CA TYR A 219 -20.48 -12.36 -18.78
C TYR A 219 -21.36 -11.13 -18.51
N GLY A 220 -21.14 -10.04 -19.23
CA GLY A 220 -21.84 -8.76 -19.12
C GLY A 220 -21.01 -7.67 -18.44
N ILE A 221 -21.68 -6.62 -17.99
CA ILE A 221 -21.02 -5.45 -17.42
C ILE A 221 -20.51 -5.74 -16.01
N GLU A 222 -19.22 -5.47 -15.81
CA GLU A 222 -18.53 -5.59 -14.53
C GLU A 222 -18.02 -4.22 -14.06
N ARG A 223 -18.20 -3.93 -12.77
CA ARG A 223 -17.60 -2.78 -12.09
C ARG A 223 -16.56 -3.25 -11.09
N HIS A 224 -15.35 -2.71 -11.20
CA HIS A 224 -14.19 -3.05 -10.39
C HIS A 224 -13.87 -1.87 -9.47
N VAL A 225 -14.01 -2.07 -8.16
CA VAL A 225 -13.78 -1.04 -7.13
C VAL A 225 -12.66 -1.49 -6.20
N TYR A 226 -11.66 -0.64 -5.99
CA TYR A 226 -10.59 -0.92 -5.04
C TYR A 226 -10.96 -0.46 -3.63
N ASN A 227 -11.16 -1.40 -2.71
CA ASN A 227 -11.69 -1.11 -1.38
C ASN A 227 -11.08 -2.01 -0.30
N TYR A 228 -11.25 -1.60 0.96
CA TYR A 228 -10.83 -2.39 2.11
C TYR A 228 -11.91 -3.40 2.50
N VAL A 229 -11.60 -4.68 2.39
CA VAL A 229 -12.43 -5.80 2.81
C VAL A 229 -11.72 -6.53 3.96
N PRO A 230 -12.15 -6.39 5.23
CA PRO A 230 -11.46 -7.02 6.35
C PRO A 230 -11.35 -8.54 6.19
N GLN A 231 -12.46 -9.17 5.81
CA GLN A 231 -12.57 -10.58 5.50
C GLN A 231 -13.82 -10.86 4.65
N ARG A 232 -13.81 -11.99 3.95
CA ARG A 232 -14.98 -12.55 3.26
C ARG A 232 -14.95 -14.07 3.41
N ALA A 233 -16.10 -14.68 3.69
CA ALA A 233 -16.18 -16.12 3.98
C ALA A 233 -15.18 -16.62 5.05
N GLY A 234 -14.89 -15.79 6.06
CA GLY A 234 -13.93 -16.12 7.13
C GLY A 234 -12.45 -15.99 6.76
N LEU A 235 -12.13 -15.61 5.52
CA LEU A 235 -10.77 -15.41 5.04
C LEU A 235 -10.43 -13.91 5.01
N PRO A 236 -9.31 -13.47 5.61
CA PRO A 236 -8.92 -12.06 5.59
C PRO A 236 -8.51 -11.62 4.18
N LEU A 237 -8.84 -10.40 3.76
CA LEU A 237 -8.50 -9.92 2.40
C LEU A 237 -7.61 -8.66 2.45
N GLY A 238 -7.98 -7.68 3.27
CA GLY A 238 -7.31 -6.38 3.24
C GLY A 238 -7.83 -5.54 2.07
N PHE A 239 -6.94 -4.83 1.37
CA PHE A 239 -7.34 -4.08 0.18
C PHE A 239 -7.31 -4.97 -1.07
N VAL A 240 -8.42 -5.01 -1.79
CA VAL A 240 -8.62 -5.83 -3.01
C VAL A 240 -9.46 -5.03 -4.02
N TRP A 241 -9.52 -5.53 -5.26
CA TRP A 241 -10.51 -5.08 -6.24
C TRP A 241 -11.77 -5.95 -6.09
N THR A 242 -12.85 -5.41 -5.52
CA THR A 242 -14.16 -6.08 -5.53
C THR A 242 -14.83 -5.84 -6.88
N ILE A 243 -15.27 -6.92 -7.51
CA ILE A 243 -15.93 -6.93 -8.82
C ILE A 243 -17.42 -7.24 -8.62
N THR A 244 -18.28 -6.39 -9.17
CA THR A 244 -19.74 -6.56 -9.17
C THR A 244 -20.30 -6.55 -10.58
N ASN A 245 -21.45 -7.19 -10.80
CA ASN A 245 -22.17 -7.05 -12.06
C ASN A 245 -22.94 -5.71 -12.14
N LYS A 246 -23.67 -5.49 -13.25
CA LYS A 246 -24.52 -4.30 -13.46
C LYS A 246 -25.60 -4.07 -12.40
N GLU A 247 -26.00 -5.11 -11.67
CA GLU A 247 -27.01 -5.07 -10.61
C GLU A 247 -26.36 -4.91 -9.22
N GLU A 248 -25.07 -4.54 -9.18
CA GLU A 248 -24.25 -4.40 -7.98
C GLU A 248 -24.12 -5.69 -7.15
N SER A 249 -24.50 -6.83 -7.72
CA SER A 249 -24.28 -8.13 -7.10
C SER A 249 -22.81 -8.49 -7.22
N MET A 250 -22.22 -8.86 -6.10
CA MET A 250 -20.83 -9.28 -6.04
C MET A 250 -20.59 -10.52 -6.90
N LEU A 251 -19.55 -10.45 -7.73
CA LEU A 251 -19.05 -11.57 -8.52
C LEU A 251 -17.83 -12.19 -7.82
N ILE A 252 -16.76 -11.42 -7.66
CA ILE A 252 -15.48 -11.93 -7.15
C ILE A 252 -14.61 -10.80 -6.57
N ASP A 253 -13.59 -11.16 -5.77
CA ASP A 253 -12.48 -10.26 -5.46
C ASP A 253 -11.26 -10.62 -6.27
N SER A 254 -10.46 -9.63 -6.63
CA SER A 254 -9.19 -9.85 -7.32
C SER A 254 -8.03 -9.07 -6.69
N LEU A 255 -6.84 -9.60 -6.94
CA LEU A 255 -5.55 -9.03 -6.61
C LEU A 255 -4.89 -8.51 -7.88
N GLU A 256 -4.22 -7.38 -7.74
CA GLU A 256 -3.47 -6.75 -8.80
C GLU A 256 -2.12 -6.33 -8.21
N LEU A 257 -1.06 -7.03 -8.63
CA LEU A 257 0.28 -6.93 -8.06
C LEU A 257 1.27 -6.54 -9.15
N GLU A 258 2.26 -5.73 -8.81
CA GLU A 258 3.32 -5.39 -9.75
C GLU A 258 4.65 -5.24 -9.02
N THR A 259 5.69 -5.86 -9.59
CA THR A 259 7.06 -5.78 -9.13
C THR A 259 7.98 -5.40 -10.29
N TYR A 260 9.29 -5.32 -10.04
CA TYR A 260 10.28 -5.06 -11.10
C TYR A 260 10.48 -6.24 -12.06
N ASP A 261 9.80 -7.37 -11.83
CA ASP A 261 9.92 -8.59 -12.62
C ASP A 261 8.63 -8.92 -13.38
N GLN A 262 7.46 -8.62 -12.79
CA GLN A 262 6.18 -8.93 -13.41
C GLN A 262 5.01 -8.09 -12.91
N TYR A 263 3.94 -8.08 -13.70
CA TYR A 263 2.59 -7.72 -13.32
C TYR A 263 1.76 -9.00 -13.22
N THR A 264 1.06 -9.16 -12.11
CA THR A 264 0.28 -10.36 -11.79
C THR A 264 -1.14 -9.96 -11.41
N PHE A 265 -2.11 -10.67 -11.96
CA PHE A 265 -3.52 -10.62 -11.55
C PHE A 265 -3.88 -11.94 -10.86
N GLY A 266 -4.79 -11.96 -9.90
CA GLY A 266 -5.16 -13.23 -9.27
C GLY A 266 -6.39 -13.19 -8.40
N MET A 267 -6.87 -14.38 -8.04
CA MET A 267 -7.99 -14.58 -7.13
C MET A 267 -7.45 -14.85 -5.72
N PRO A 268 -7.88 -14.11 -4.70
CA PRO A 268 -7.50 -14.37 -3.31
C PRO A 268 -7.67 -15.83 -2.91
N TYR A 269 -6.61 -16.43 -2.34
CA TYR A 269 -6.59 -17.83 -1.87
C TYR A 269 -6.81 -18.90 -2.93
N SER A 270 -6.70 -18.55 -4.20
CA SER A 270 -6.82 -19.46 -5.32
C SER A 270 -5.57 -19.29 -6.20
N GLU A 271 -5.74 -19.06 -7.48
CA GLU A 271 -4.69 -18.90 -8.47
C GLU A 271 -4.31 -17.44 -8.77
N SER A 272 -3.11 -17.26 -9.31
CA SER A 272 -2.64 -16.00 -9.87
C SER A 272 -1.98 -16.23 -11.22
N TYR A 273 -2.04 -15.23 -12.08
CA TYR A 273 -1.59 -15.24 -13.45
C TYR A 273 -0.64 -14.06 -13.68
N THR A 274 0.53 -14.37 -14.23
CA THR A 274 1.43 -13.33 -14.72
C THR A 274 0.93 -12.82 -16.07
N GLU A 275 0.48 -11.56 -16.09
CA GLU A 275 -0.07 -10.91 -17.30
C GLU A 275 0.97 -10.12 -18.08
N LEU A 276 2.06 -9.74 -17.44
CA LEU A 276 3.16 -9.07 -18.11
C LEU A 276 4.46 -9.32 -17.38
N VAL A 277 5.52 -9.55 -18.12
CA VAL A 277 6.88 -9.72 -17.58
C VAL A 277 7.75 -8.53 -17.94
N TYR A 278 8.67 -8.20 -17.03
CA TYR A 278 9.62 -7.11 -17.18
C TYR A 278 11.05 -7.61 -17.46
N PRO A 279 11.85 -6.88 -18.25
CA PRO A 279 11.46 -5.68 -19.01
C PRO A 279 10.50 -6.02 -20.16
N VAL A 280 9.58 -5.11 -20.49
CA VAL A 280 8.66 -5.31 -21.63
C VAL A 280 9.47 -5.33 -22.92
N LYS A 281 9.51 -6.49 -23.59
CA LYS A 281 10.26 -6.69 -24.84
C LYS A 281 9.48 -7.57 -25.81
N VAL A 282 9.31 -7.10 -27.05
CA VAL A 282 8.73 -7.90 -28.13
C VAL A 282 9.50 -9.22 -28.30
N GLY A 283 8.74 -10.31 -28.40
CA GLY A 283 9.27 -11.67 -28.51
C GLY A 283 9.46 -12.38 -27.17
N GLN A 284 9.40 -11.67 -26.04
CA GLN A 284 9.50 -12.28 -24.71
C GLN A 284 8.24 -13.11 -24.43
N ALA A 285 8.45 -14.36 -24.03
CA ALA A 285 7.40 -15.32 -23.74
C ALA A 285 7.57 -15.92 -22.34
N TRP A 286 6.46 -16.30 -21.72
CA TRP A 286 6.42 -16.90 -20.39
C TRP A 286 5.21 -17.83 -20.27
N TYR A 287 5.26 -18.67 -19.24
CA TYR A 287 4.14 -19.52 -18.82
C TYR A 287 3.55 -18.92 -17.55
N THR A 288 2.28 -19.21 -17.28
CA THR A 288 1.74 -18.88 -15.95
C THR A 288 2.20 -19.93 -14.93
N ASP A 289 2.01 -19.63 -13.65
CA ASP A 289 2.44 -20.50 -12.56
C ASP A 289 1.57 -21.77 -12.42
N MET A 290 0.54 -21.90 -13.26
CA MET A 290 -0.22 -23.13 -13.41
C MET A 290 0.54 -24.11 -14.30
N MET A 291 0.71 -25.33 -13.79
CA MET A 291 1.12 -26.47 -14.62
C MET A 291 0.20 -26.50 -15.85
N ASP A 292 0.82 -26.59 -17.03
CA ASP A 292 0.12 -26.87 -18.29
C ASP A 292 -0.67 -25.71 -18.93
N THR A 293 -0.17 -24.47 -18.85
CA THR A 293 -0.72 -23.33 -19.61
C THR A 293 0.03 -23.04 -20.92
N ALA A 294 -0.65 -22.46 -21.89
CA ALA A 294 -0.05 -22.00 -23.12
C ALA A 294 0.87 -20.79 -22.88
N PRO A 295 1.96 -20.67 -23.65
CA PRO A 295 2.87 -19.55 -23.49
C PRO A 295 2.16 -18.25 -23.89
N ARG A 296 2.24 -17.26 -23.01
CA ARG A 296 1.98 -15.85 -23.32
C ARG A 296 3.20 -15.27 -24.00
N LYS A 297 3.01 -14.38 -24.96
CA LYS A 297 4.11 -13.71 -25.67
C LYS A 297 3.76 -12.26 -25.93
N ILE A 298 4.68 -11.35 -25.61
CA ILE A 298 4.59 -9.96 -26.08
C ILE A 298 4.85 -9.97 -27.58
N THR A 299 3.81 -9.75 -28.38
CA THR A 299 3.89 -9.75 -29.85
C THR A 299 4.15 -8.36 -30.40
N ASN A 300 3.70 -7.32 -29.71
CA ASN A 300 3.89 -5.94 -30.15
C ASN A 300 3.87 -4.93 -28.99
N THR A 301 4.42 -3.74 -29.23
CA THR A 301 4.40 -2.61 -28.29
C THR A 301 4.13 -1.31 -29.06
N GLY A 302 3.54 -0.31 -28.42
CA GLY A 302 3.19 0.93 -29.10
C GLY A 302 1.92 0.80 -29.95
N VAL A 303 1.09 -0.20 -29.64
CA VAL A 303 -0.09 -0.53 -30.44
C VAL A 303 -1.22 0.43 -30.12
N THR A 304 -2.01 0.78 -31.14
CA THR A 304 -3.21 1.59 -30.96
C THR A 304 -4.41 0.68 -30.72
N VAL A 305 -5.07 0.83 -29.58
CA VAL A 305 -6.21 0.02 -29.14
C VAL A 305 -7.39 0.93 -28.88
N LYS A 306 -8.53 0.64 -29.52
CA LYS A 306 -9.79 1.36 -29.32
C LYS A 306 -10.66 0.59 -28.33
N THR A 307 -11.13 1.28 -27.30
CA THR A 307 -12.18 0.81 -26.40
C THR A 307 -13.32 1.84 -26.38
N PRO A 308 -14.52 1.48 -25.89
CA PRO A 308 -15.61 2.45 -25.74
C PRO A 308 -15.26 3.63 -24.82
N TYR A 309 -14.39 3.42 -23.82
CA TYR A 309 -13.90 4.50 -22.96
C TYR A 309 -13.05 5.52 -23.73
N LYS A 310 -12.00 5.05 -24.42
CA LYS A 310 -11.13 5.90 -25.26
C LYS A 310 -10.21 5.08 -26.17
N THR A 311 -9.47 5.79 -27.03
CA THR A 311 -8.36 5.22 -27.78
C THR A 311 -7.04 5.36 -27.01
N PHE A 312 -6.30 4.27 -26.91
CA PHE A 312 -4.95 4.19 -26.35
C PHE A 312 -3.94 4.01 -27.49
N THR A 313 -2.81 4.72 -27.47
CA THR A 313 -1.82 4.71 -28.59
C THR A 313 -0.49 4.05 -28.23
N ASN A 314 -0.36 3.51 -27.02
CA ASN A 314 0.88 2.92 -26.53
C ASN A 314 0.62 1.66 -25.69
N ALA A 315 -0.25 0.78 -26.20
CA ALA A 315 -0.52 -0.50 -25.58
C ALA A 315 0.62 -1.50 -25.82
N VAL A 316 0.72 -2.48 -24.94
CA VAL A 316 1.47 -3.72 -25.15
C VAL A 316 0.47 -4.79 -25.54
N GLU A 317 0.74 -5.46 -26.65
CA GLU A 317 -0.05 -6.59 -27.13
C GLU A 317 0.60 -7.89 -26.65
N VAL A 318 -0.19 -8.70 -25.98
CA VAL A 318 0.21 -10.02 -25.49
C VAL A 318 -0.74 -11.05 -26.10
N THR A 319 -0.18 -12.03 -26.79
CA THR A 319 -0.94 -13.14 -27.38
C THR A 319 -0.71 -14.41 -26.58
N VAL A 320 -1.80 -15.12 -26.33
CA VAL A 320 -1.84 -16.47 -25.77
C VAL A 320 -2.17 -17.42 -26.91
N VAL A 321 -1.29 -18.39 -27.15
CA VAL A 321 -1.52 -19.40 -28.19
C VAL A 321 -2.57 -20.38 -27.68
N ALA A 322 -3.54 -20.78 -28.52
CA ALA A 322 -4.49 -21.81 -28.11
C ALA A 322 -3.75 -23.11 -27.79
N ASN A 323 -4.13 -23.77 -26.69
CA ASN A 323 -3.66 -25.12 -26.42
C ASN A 323 -4.87 -26.08 -26.33
N PRO A 324 -5.16 -26.83 -27.40
CA PRO A 324 -6.29 -27.76 -27.45
C PRO A 324 -6.21 -28.87 -26.39
N GLU A 325 -5.02 -29.21 -25.91
CA GLU A 325 -4.85 -30.23 -24.86
C GLU A 325 -5.39 -29.75 -23.50
N PHE A 326 -5.52 -28.44 -23.29
CA PHE A 326 -5.86 -27.83 -22.01
C PHE A 326 -7.09 -26.92 -22.04
N SER A 327 -7.87 -26.97 -23.13
CA SER A 327 -9.05 -26.11 -23.34
C SER A 327 -8.76 -24.60 -23.22
N GLU A 328 -7.50 -24.18 -23.37
CA GLU A 328 -7.15 -22.75 -23.37
C GLU A 328 -7.39 -22.18 -24.76
N ILE A 329 -8.43 -21.36 -24.87
CA ILE A 329 -8.76 -20.64 -26.11
C ILE A 329 -7.68 -19.57 -26.32
N GLY A 330 -7.08 -19.58 -27.51
CA GLY A 330 -6.10 -18.57 -27.87
C GLY A 330 -6.76 -17.21 -27.97
N HIS A 331 -6.15 -16.20 -27.35
CA HIS A 331 -6.65 -14.83 -27.29
C HIS A 331 -5.50 -13.84 -27.25
N THR A 332 -5.80 -12.56 -27.46
CA THR A 332 -4.85 -11.46 -27.38
C THR A 332 -5.43 -10.38 -26.50
N TYR A 333 -4.64 -9.94 -25.52
CA TYR A 333 -5.01 -8.85 -24.62
C TYR A 333 -4.02 -7.71 -24.68
N TYR A 334 -4.49 -6.54 -24.27
CA TYR A 334 -3.80 -5.28 -24.43
C TYR A 334 -3.59 -4.60 -23.08
N MET A 335 -2.34 -4.49 -22.67
CA MET A 335 -1.93 -3.85 -21.42
C MET A 335 -1.56 -2.39 -21.65
N VAL A 336 -2.03 -1.49 -20.79
CA VAL A 336 -1.75 -0.05 -20.85
C VAL A 336 -1.29 0.46 -19.49
N LYS A 337 -0.23 1.27 -19.50
CA LYS A 337 0.33 1.92 -18.31
C LYS A 337 -0.74 2.76 -17.60
N GLY A 338 -0.91 2.56 -16.29
CA GLY A 338 -1.94 3.21 -15.46
C GLY A 338 -3.36 2.66 -15.62
N PHE A 339 -3.58 1.65 -16.46
CA PHE A 339 -4.91 1.10 -16.75
C PHE A 339 -4.99 -0.44 -16.65
N GLY A 340 -3.86 -1.13 -16.53
CA GLY A 340 -3.80 -2.59 -16.60
C GLY A 340 -4.26 -3.09 -17.97
N GLU A 341 -4.99 -4.19 -17.98
CA GLU A 341 -5.62 -4.71 -19.18
C GLU A 341 -6.84 -3.85 -19.57
N VAL A 342 -6.88 -3.39 -20.83
CA VAL A 342 -7.98 -2.55 -21.33
C VAL A 342 -8.87 -3.26 -22.34
N LYS A 343 -8.40 -4.35 -22.95
CA LYS A 343 -9.14 -5.13 -23.94
C LYS A 343 -8.56 -6.53 -24.09
N SER A 344 -9.43 -7.52 -24.30
CA SER A 344 -9.08 -8.88 -24.71
C SER A 344 -9.96 -9.31 -25.90
N VAL A 345 -9.36 -10.07 -26.82
CA VAL A 345 -9.98 -10.52 -28.07
C VAL A 345 -9.57 -11.95 -28.34
N ASP A 346 -10.54 -12.84 -28.53
CA ASP A 346 -10.30 -14.23 -28.90
C ASP A 346 -9.72 -14.34 -30.32
N SER A 347 -9.13 -15.49 -30.61
CA SER A 347 -8.52 -15.79 -31.92
C SER A 347 -9.51 -15.69 -33.10
N ASP A 348 -10.82 -15.80 -32.87
CA ASP A 348 -11.86 -15.61 -33.88
C ASP A 348 -12.30 -14.15 -34.07
N GLY A 349 -11.74 -13.22 -33.28
CA GLY A 349 -12.04 -11.79 -33.31
C GLY A 349 -13.13 -11.35 -32.33
N THR A 350 -13.71 -12.26 -31.54
CA THR A 350 -14.69 -11.93 -30.51
C THR A 350 -14.04 -11.13 -29.38
N VAL A 351 -14.60 -9.97 -29.05
CA VAL A 351 -14.15 -9.18 -27.89
C VAL A 351 -14.72 -9.80 -26.63
N THR A 352 -13.87 -10.35 -25.76
CA THR A 352 -14.28 -11.00 -24.51
C THR A 352 -14.23 -10.07 -23.30
N LYS A 353 -13.47 -8.97 -23.42
CA LYS A 353 -13.39 -7.91 -22.40
C LYS A 353 -12.98 -6.60 -23.03
N GLU A 354 -13.64 -5.50 -22.66
CA GLU A 354 -13.18 -4.16 -23.02
C GLU A 354 -13.55 -3.08 -21.98
N LEU A 355 -12.64 -2.14 -21.77
CA LEU A 355 -12.83 -1.02 -20.84
C LEU A 355 -13.81 0.01 -21.43
N ILE A 356 -14.94 0.21 -20.77
CA ILE A 356 -16.01 1.10 -21.23
C ILE A 356 -16.12 2.41 -20.44
N ALA A 357 -15.73 2.42 -19.16
CA ALA A 357 -15.68 3.64 -18.37
C ALA A 357 -14.61 3.59 -17.27
N VAL A 358 -14.14 4.77 -16.86
CA VAL A 358 -13.34 4.98 -15.65
C VAL A 358 -13.94 6.18 -14.92
N GLU A 359 -14.41 5.98 -13.70
CA GLU A 359 -15.19 6.97 -12.93
C GLU A 359 -14.37 7.50 -11.74
#